data_AF-A0A945G081-F1
#
_entry.id   AF-A0A945G081-F1
#
_cell.length_a   1.000
_cell.length_b   1.000
_cell.length_c   1.000
_cell.angle_alpha   90.00
_cell.angle_beta   90.00
_cell.angle_gamma   90.00
#
_symmetry.space_group_name_H-M   'P 1'
#
loop_
_entity.id
_entity.type
_entity.pdbx_description
1 polymer ?
#
loop_
_entity_poly.entity_id
_entity_poly.type
_entity_poly.pdbx_seq_one_letter_code
_entity_poly.pdbx_strand_id
1 'polypeptide(L)'
;MSDSSKNQKTQFYDYHVAAGGKMVPFAGYLMPVQYPAGIMQEHLHTRNNAGLFDVSHMGQVLVTGVGVATALEKLMPVDLDALAINQQTYATFTLPDGGILDDLIVTR
;
A
#
# COMPACT_ATOMS: atom_id res chain seq x y z
N MET A 1 -19.31 1.31 -10.97
CA MET A 1 -19.64 2.09 -9.76
C MET A 1 -20.09 1.10 -8.70
N SER A 2 -19.14 0.56 -7.94
CA SER A 2 -19.42 -0.47 -6.94
C SER A 2 -19.97 0.17 -5.68
N ASP A 3 -21.26 -0.11 -5.47
CA ASP A 3 -21.96 -0.43 -4.23
C ASP A 3 -21.75 0.44 -2.98
N SER A 4 -22.88 0.86 -2.41
CA SER A 4 -23.03 1.69 -1.20
C SER A 4 -22.66 0.95 0.10
N SER A 5 -21.63 0.13 0.06
CA SER A 5 -21.08 -0.54 1.23
C SER A 5 -20.30 0.47 2.08
N LYS A 6 -20.61 0.49 3.38
CA LYS A 6 -20.03 1.37 4.39
C LYS A 6 -18.50 1.32 4.31
N ASN A 7 -17.85 2.44 3.96
CA ASN A 7 -16.39 2.53 3.91
C ASN A 7 -15.77 2.03 5.22
N GLN A 8 -14.74 1.21 5.10
CA GLN A 8 -13.98 0.69 6.22
C GLN A 8 -13.19 1.81 6.91
N LYS A 9 -12.76 1.58 8.15
CA LYS A 9 -11.95 2.51 8.93
C LYS A 9 -10.65 1.80 9.33
N THR A 10 -9.52 2.48 9.24
CA THR A 10 -8.27 1.97 9.80
C THR A 10 -8.30 2.06 11.33
N GLN A 11 -7.37 1.38 12.00
CA GLN A 11 -7.20 1.48 13.45
C GLN A 11 -6.86 2.91 13.92
N PHE A 12 -6.40 3.77 13.00
CA PHE A 12 -6.02 5.16 13.29
C PHE A 12 -7.11 6.19 12.97
N TYR A 13 -8.31 5.76 12.55
CA TYR A 13 -9.38 6.66 12.13
C TYR A 13 -9.69 7.77 13.14
N ASP A 14 -9.83 7.43 14.42
CA ASP A 14 -10.19 8.43 15.44
C ASP A 14 -9.05 9.43 15.70
N TYR A 15 -7.79 9.01 15.54
CA TYR A 15 -6.63 9.91 15.60
C TYR A 15 -6.63 10.90 14.43
N HIS A 16 -6.97 10.44 13.22
CA HIS A 16 -7.08 11.30 12.04
C HIS A 16 -8.15 12.37 12.23
N VAL A 17 -9.32 11.98 12.73
CA VAL A 17 -10.41 12.93 13.03
C VAL A 17 -9.98 13.93 14.10
N ALA A 18 -9.35 13.47 15.19
CA ALA A 18 -8.86 14.35 16.25
C ALA A 18 -7.78 15.33 15.76
N ALA A 19 -6.94 14.92 14.80
CA ALA A 19 -5.94 15.78 14.16
C ALA A 19 -6.51 16.74 13.09
N GLY A 20 -7.83 16.75 12.87
CA GLY A 20 -8.47 17.59 11.86
C GLY A 20 -8.29 17.08 10.42
N GLY A 21 -8.02 15.78 10.26
CA GLY A 21 -7.91 15.13 8.96
C GLY A 21 -9.21 15.18 8.18
N LYS A 22 -9.14 15.61 6.92
CA LYS A 22 -10.26 15.59 5.98
C LYS A 22 -10.45 14.18 5.45
N MET A 23 -11.39 13.44 6.04
CA MET A 23 -11.65 12.04 5.68
C MET A 23 -12.42 11.92 4.36
N VAL A 24 -11.92 11.09 3.44
CA VAL A 24 -12.55 10.82 2.14
C VAL A 24 -12.61 9.31 1.84
N PRO A 25 -13.58 8.83 1.04
CA PRO A 25 -13.57 7.48 0.52
C PRO A 25 -12.38 7.25 -0.43
N PHE A 26 -11.54 6.26 -0.14
CA PHE A 26 -10.42 5.85 -0.98
C PHE A 26 -10.21 4.34 -0.86
N ALA A 27 -10.22 3.62 -1.99
CA ALA A 27 -10.04 2.16 -2.05
C ALA A 27 -10.93 1.35 -1.06
N GLY A 28 -12.15 1.82 -0.79
CA GLY A 28 -13.08 1.19 0.16
C GLY A 28 -12.86 1.54 1.65
N TYR A 29 -11.91 2.42 1.95
CA TYR A 29 -11.63 2.95 3.30
C TYR A 29 -11.95 4.44 3.42
N LEU A 30 -12.15 4.94 4.64
CA LEU A 30 -12.08 6.36 4.96
C LEU A 30 -10.63 6.72 5.33
N MET A 31 -9.98 7.50 4.47
CA MET A 31 -8.58 7.93 4.63
C MET A 31 -8.47 9.45 4.71
N PRO A 32 -7.50 10.01 5.45
CA PRO A 32 -7.28 11.45 5.50
C PRO A 32 -6.58 11.93 4.21
N VAL A 33 -7.24 12.81 3.44
CA VAL A 33 -6.62 13.39 2.22
C VAL A 33 -5.65 14.53 2.52
N GLN A 34 -5.89 15.25 3.63
CA GLN A 34 -5.06 16.35 4.14
C GLN A 34 -5.46 16.68 5.58
N TYR A 35 -4.60 17.41 6.26
CA TYR A 35 -4.75 17.99 7.61
C TYR A 35 -4.85 19.53 7.53
N PRO A 36 -5.02 20.26 8.65
CA PRO A 36 -5.29 21.70 8.62
C PRO A 36 -4.25 22.57 7.89
N ALA A 37 -2.98 22.15 7.83
CA ALA A 37 -1.93 22.88 7.10
C ALA A 37 -2.09 22.79 5.56
N GLY A 38 -2.83 21.80 5.07
CA GLY A 38 -3.11 21.58 3.65
C GLY A 38 -2.02 20.81 2.89
N ILE A 39 -2.42 20.22 1.76
CA ILE A 39 -1.61 19.29 0.94
C ILE A 39 -0.23 19.87 0.59
N MET A 40 -0.17 21.15 0.20
CA MET A 40 1.10 21.77 -0.19
C MET A 40 2.09 21.83 0.97
N GLN A 41 1.63 22.17 2.18
CA GLN A 41 2.50 22.24 3.35
C GLN A 41 2.91 20.84 3.82
N GLU A 42 2.00 19.86 3.78
CA GLU A 42 2.33 18.46 4.10
C GLU A 42 3.39 17.88 3.16
N HIS A 43 3.27 18.17 1.86
CA HIS A 43 4.27 17.77 0.86
C HIS A 43 5.65 18.38 1.17
N LEU A 44 5.70 19.71 1.36
CA LEU A 44 6.95 20.41 1.67
C LEU A 44 7.53 19.95 3.00
N HIS A 45 6.69 19.69 4.00
CA HIS A 45 7.13 19.18 5.30
C HIS A 45 7.77 17.79 5.17
N THR A 46 7.18 16.89 4.38
CA THR A 46 7.75 15.55 4.15
C THR A 46 9.10 15.63 3.43
N ARG A 47 9.27 16.59 2.51
CA ARG A 47 10.53 16.79 1.76
C ARG A 47 11.64 17.42 2.61
N ASN A 48 11.28 18.36 3.47
CA ASN A 48 12.24 19.17 4.23
C ASN A 48 12.45 18.64 5.66
N ASN A 49 11.57 17.79 6.16
CA ASN A 49 11.57 17.23 7.51
C ASN A 49 11.15 15.74 7.47
N ALA A 50 10.17 15.32 8.29
CA ALA A 50 9.65 13.96 8.33
C ALA A 50 8.12 13.96 8.22
N GLY A 51 7.58 13.14 7.33
CA GLY A 51 6.14 12.91 7.20
C GLY A 51 5.74 11.58 7.83
N LEU A 52 4.58 11.53 8.48
CA LEU A 52 3.95 10.31 8.98
C LEU A 52 2.71 10.00 8.15
N PHE A 53 2.62 8.77 7.63
CA PHE A 53 1.53 8.33 6.77
C PHE A 53 0.90 7.06 7.35
N ASP A 54 -0.43 7.08 7.48
CA ASP A 54 -1.19 5.85 7.73
C ASP A 54 -1.44 5.13 6.40
N VAL A 55 -0.67 4.07 6.17
CA VAL A 55 -0.79 3.19 4.99
C VAL A 55 -1.47 1.86 5.34
N SER A 56 -2.15 1.77 6.48
CA SER A 56 -2.71 0.51 6.99
C SER A 56 -3.89 -0.04 6.18
N HIS A 57 -4.35 0.68 5.17
CA HIS A 57 -5.33 0.21 4.19
C HIS A 57 -4.71 -0.71 3.12
N MET A 58 -3.37 -0.74 3.01
CA MET A 58 -2.67 -1.67 2.13
C MET A 58 -2.75 -3.10 2.66
N GLY A 59 -2.97 -4.05 1.75
CA GLY A 59 -2.96 -5.47 2.07
C GLY A 59 -1.55 -5.97 2.39
N GLN A 60 -1.46 -6.91 3.34
CA GLN A 60 -0.23 -7.65 3.63
C GLN A 60 -0.52 -9.15 3.53
N VAL A 61 0.36 -9.88 2.84
CA VAL A 61 0.23 -11.33 2.66
C VAL A 61 1.56 -11.99 3.00
N LEU A 62 1.51 -12.97 3.91
CA LEU A 62 2.64 -13.83 4.21
C LEU A 62 2.48 -15.16 3.47
N VAL A 63 3.47 -15.53 2.66
CA VAL A 63 3.48 -16.79 1.91
C VAL A 63 4.65 -17.64 2.38
N THR A 64 4.37 -18.85 2.84
CA THR A 64 5.37 -19.76 3.40
C THR A 64 5.28 -21.14 2.78
N GLY A 65 6.41 -21.78 2.52
CA GLY A 65 6.46 -23.13 1.95
C GLY A 65 7.73 -23.35 1.14
N VAL A 66 7.92 -24.58 0.69
CA VAL A 66 9.03 -24.94 -0.20
C VAL A 66 8.76 -24.39 -1.61
N GLY A 67 9.73 -23.71 -2.20
CA GLY A 67 9.64 -23.22 -3.58
C GLY A 67 8.71 -22.01 -3.79
N VAL A 68 8.37 -21.27 -2.73
CA VAL A 68 7.49 -20.08 -2.82
C VAL A 68 8.03 -19.04 -3.79
N ALA A 69 9.34 -18.75 -3.78
CA ALA A 69 9.96 -17.81 -4.71
C ALA A 69 9.67 -18.20 -6.17
N THR A 70 10.09 -19.41 -6.58
CA THR A 70 9.84 -19.94 -7.93
C THR A 70 8.36 -20.03 -8.31
N ALA A 71 7.47 -20.27 -7.35
CA ALA A 71 6.03 -20.27 -7.61
C ALA A 71 5.50 -18.87 -7.89
N LEU A 72 5.96 -17.86 -7.12
CA LEU A 72 5.57 -16.46 -7.30
C LEU A 72 6.14 -15.87 -8.58
N GLU A 73 7.37 -16.21 -8.98
CA GLU A 73 8.01 -15.78 -10.23
C GLU A 73 7.23 -16.16 -11.49
N LYS A 74 6.31 -17.13 -11.42
CA LYS A 74 5.38 -17.45 -12.53
C LYS A 74 4.32 -16.38 -12.75
N LEU A 75 4.12 -15.49 -11.77
CA LEU A 75 3.06 -14.49 -11.74
C LEU A 75 3.61 -13.06 -11.80
N MET A 76 4.91 -12.87 -11.57
CA MET A 76 5.58 -11.58 -11.54
C MET A 76 6.93 -11.64 -12.26
N PRO A 77 7.27 -10.64 -13.08
CA PRO A 77 8.50 -10.63 -13.88
C PRO A 77 9.71 -10.14 -13.04
N VAL A 78 10.05 -10.85 -11.98
CA VAL A 78 11.18 -10.56 -11.09
C VAL A 78 11.87 -11.86 -10.66
N ASP A 79 13.16 -11.80 -10.32
CA ASP A 79 13.94 -12.92 -9.77
C ASP A 79 13.93 -12.83 -8.24
N LEU A 80 12.99 -13.54 -7.60
CA LEU A 80 12.85 -13.60 -6.15
C LEU A 80 13.82 -14.60 -5.52
N ASP A 81 14.25 -15.63 -6.26
CA ASP A 81 15.20 -16.60 -5.73
C ASP A 81 16.62 -16.01 -5.60
N ALA A 82 16.98 -15.05 -6.45
CA ALA A 82 18.20 -14.26 -6.30
C ALA A 82 18.11 -13.18 -5.21
N LEU A 83 16.91 -12.80 -4.75
CA LEU A 83 16.72 -11.80 -3.71
C LEU A 83 17.22 -12.35 -2.36
N ALA A 84 18.13 -11.65 -1.69
CA ALA A 84 18.64 -12.10 -0.40
C ALA A 84 17.58 -11.99 0.71
N ILE A 85 17.75 -12.77 1.78
CA ILE A 85 16.87 -12.70 2.96
C ILE A 85 16.94 -11.29 3.58
N ASN A 86 15.79 -10.78 4.02
CA ASN A 86 15.53 -9.43 4.49
C ASN A 86 15.77 -8.33 3.43
N GLN A 87 15.76 -8.67 2.14
CA GLN A 87 15.75 -7.70 1.06
C GLN A 87 14.37 -7.60 0.42
N GLN A 88 14.11 -6.46 -0.19
CA GLN A 88 12.84 -6.17 -0.85
C GLN A 88 13.05 -5.71 -2.28
N THR A 89 12.07 -6.01 -3.14
CA THR A 89 12.02 -5.51 -4.51
C THR A 89 10.60 -5.06 -4.85
N TYR A 90 10.50 -4.07 -5.73
CA TYR A 90 9.25 -3.75 -6.39
C TYR A 90 8.96 -4.78 -7.48
N ALA A 91 7.73 -5.23 -7.57
CA ALA A 91 7.27 -6.22 -8.54
C ALA A 91 5.88 -5.84 -9.04
N THR A 92 5.55 -6.32 -10.24
CA THR A 92 4.20 -6.22 -10.80
C THR A 92 3.58 -7.59 -10.89
N PHE A 93 2.31 -7.69 -10.53
CA PHE A 93 1.53 -8.90 -10.71
C PHE A 93 0.89 -8.86 -12.09
N THR A 94 1.25 -9.79 -12.96
CA THR A 94 0.91 -9.72 -14.39
C THR A 94 -0.18 -10.70 -14.78
N LEU A 95 -1.08 -10.25 -15.66
CA LEU A 95 -2.05 -11.08 -16.36
C LEU A 95 -1.39 -11.85 -17.51
N PRO A 96 -2.02 -12.93 -18.03
CA PRO A 96 -1.47 -13.72 -19.13
C PRO A 96 -1.19 -12.93 -20.43
N ASP A 97 -1.85 -11.80 -20.64
CA ASP A 97 -1.65 -10.89 -21.78
C ASP A 97 -0.55 -9.84 -21.54
N GLY A 98 0.10 -9.88 -20.38
CA GLY A 98 1.12 -8.91 -19.96
C GLY A 98 0.56 -7.65 -19.31
N GLY A 99 -0.76 -7.53 -19.15
CA GLY A 99 -1.37 -6.44 -18.40
C GLY A 99 -0.97 -6.47 -16.92
N ILE A 100 -0.84 -5.30 -16.28
CA ILE A 100 -0.57 -5.20 -14.84
C ILE A 100 -1.90 -5.33 -14.11
N LEU A 101 -2.02 -6.37 -13.27
CA LEU A 101 -3.14 -6.55 -12.37
C LEU A 101 -2.97 -5.70 -11.10
N ASP A 102 -1.76 -5.69 -10.54
CA ASP A 102 -1.41 -4.92 -9.34
C ASP A 102 0.11 -4.72 -9.23
N ASP A 103 0.56 -3.84 -8.34
CA ASP A 103 1.96 -3.66 -7.98
C ASP A 103 2.22 -3.93 -6.49
N LEU A 104 3.43 -4.40 -6.19
CA LEU A 104 3.77 -4.94 -4.87
C LEU A 104 5.21 -4.60 -4.49
N ILE A 105 5.44 -4.45 -3.19
CA ILE A 105 6.77 -4.63 -2.60
C ILE A 105 6.84 -6.05 -2.05
N VAL A 106 7.72 -6.88 -2.60
CA VAL A 106 7.96 -8.25 -2.12
C VAL A 106 9.22 -8.25 -1.27
N THR A 107 9.14 -8.82 -0.08
CA THR A 107 10.28 -9.03 0.83
C THR A 107 10.51 -10.54 0.98
N ARG A 108 11.77 -10.95 0.95
CA ARG A 108 12.18 -12.35 1.23
C ARG A 108 12.74 -12.49 2.63
#